data_AF-A0A226E436-F1
#
_entry.id   AF-A0A226E436-F1
#
_cell.length_a   1.000
_cell.length_b   1.000
_cell.length_c   1.000
_cell.angle_alpha   90.00
_cell.angle_beta   90.00
_cell.angle_gamma   90.00
#
_symmetry.space_group_name_H-M   'P 1'
#
loop_
_entity.id
_entity.type
_entity.pdbx_description
1 polymer ?
#
loop_
_entity_poly.entity_id
_entity_poly.type
_entity_poly.pdbx_seq_one_letter_code
_entity_poly.pdbx_strand_id
1 'polypeptide(L)'
;MALFTMSKSPDLGSKLISLVVQQVRFRNRPNLKNPLPMHYNRKRLFAVCEPVPPPNKPVCDAMLKPSDQNSVSIVDENPYALFLAGKLRRDFTKHPMIAIFHIDSFTGREFDRIRLMLHDNNFPMEIQQRVNRQVTAAAFKGTKWAPIIPLCESKTAFGFCSTTDVSMLMKMLKKMPAFILIGLIYENRLLHRDDVDNLVKLSNNIVNLHSQLSTTLNLPIMNLTQNLMIGQVTLTNSLSSYTKSQESSSSSSDSDSDSSSDSDSDTESKKKI
;
A
#
# COMPACT_ATOMS: atom_id res chain seq x y z
N MET A 1 6.17 61.56 -54.69
CA MET A 1 7.36 62.22 -54.12
C MET A 1 8.21 61.13 -53.49
N ALA A 2 9.09 60.51 -54.29
CA ALA A 2 10.55 60.77 -54.33
C ALA A 2 11.24 60.09 -53.12
N LEU A 3 11.63 58.82 -53.25
CA LEU A 3 12.88 58.29 -53.84
C LEU A 3 14.15 58.60 -53.02
N PHE A 4 14.65 57.54 -52.41
CA PHE A 4 16.05 57.10 -52.28
C PHE A 4 17.11 57.97 -52.99
N THR A 5 18.09 58.49 -52.25
CA THR A 5 19.44 58.76 -52.78
C THR A 5 20.53 58.53 -51.74
N MET A 6 21.62 57.91 -52.20
CA MET A 6 22.83 57.54 -51.48
C MET A 6 23.75 58.73 -51.20
N SER A 7 24.58 58.62 -50.15
CA SER A 7 25.87 59.31 -50.04
C SER A 7 26.72 58.60 -48.96
N LYS A 8 27.47 57.55 -49.32
CA LYS A 8 28.90 57.56 -49.69
C LYS A 8 29.82 57.55 -48.45
N SER A 9 30.34 56.36 -48.14
CA SER A 9 31.50 56.12 -47.28
C SER A 9 32.76 56.78 -47.85
N PRO A 10 33.71 57.16 -46.99
CA PRO A 10 35.08 56.70 -47.24
C PRO A 10 35.77 56.08 -46.00
N ASP A 11 36.45 54.97 -46.31
CA ASP A 11 37.84 54.68 -45.94
C ASP A 11 38.14 53.97 -44.61
N LEU A 12 38.28 52.65 -44.77
CA LEU A 12 39.13 51.79 -43.96
C LEU A 12 40.56 52.36 -43.91
N GLY A 13 40.83 53.17 -42.88
CA GLY A 13 42.17 53.47 -42.42
C GLY A 13 42.57 52.49 -41.32
N SER A 14 43.37 51.50 -41.70
CA SER A 14 44.14 50.63 -40.83
C SER A 14 44.92 51.43 -39.77
N LYS A 15 44.35 51.53 -38.57
CA LYS A 15 45.13 51.79 -37.35
C LYS A 15 44.68 50.80 -36.30
N LEU A 16 45.53 49.80 -36.12
CA LEU A 16 45.58 48.95 -34.94
C LEU A 16 45.66 49.86 -33.71
N ILE A 17 44.51 50.27 -33.17
CA ILE A 17 44.45 50.91 -31.86
C ILE A 17 44.46 49.75 -30.88
N SER A 18 45.68 49.39 -30.50
CA SER A 18 45.97 48.67 -29.26
C SER A 18 44.99 49.13 -28.18
N LEU A 19 44.25 48.19 -27.59
CA LEU A 19 43.63 48.39 -26.29
C LEU A 19 44.75 48.62 -25.27
N VAL A 20 45.24 49.86 -25.20
CA VAL A 20 45.98 50.33 -24.04
C VAL A 20 44.94 50.43 -22.95
N VAL A 21 44.73 49.33 -22.25
CA VAL A 21 44.26 49.38 -20.87
C VAL A 21 45.31 50.23 -20.17
N GLN A 22 45.04 51.53 -20.05
CA GLN A 22 45.85 52.40 -19.23
C GLN A 22 45.66 51.85 -17.82
N GLN A 23 46.61 51.03 -17.35
CA GLN A 23 46.65 50.60 -15.97
C GLN A 23 46.76 51.89 -15.15
N VAL A 24 45.63 52.35 -14.63
CA VAL A 24 45.59 53.42 -13.65
C VAL A 24 46.33 52.86 -12.45
N ARG A 25 47.62 53.20 -12.34
CA ARG A 25 48.44 52.86 -11.18
C ARG A 25 47.84 53.61 -10.01
N PHE A 26 47.02 52.94 -9.22
CA PHE A 26 46.61 53.45 -7.92
C PHE A 26 47.88 53.64 -7.08
N ARG A 27 48.35 54.89 -6.96
CA ARG A 27 49.55 55.23 -6.19
C ARG A 27 49.46 54.74 -4.74
N ASN A 28 48.24 54.60 -4.22
CA ASN A 28 47.96 54.06 -2.90
C ASN A 28 47.26 52.71 -3.05
N ARG A 29 47.88 51.64 -2.54
CA ARG A 29 47.19 50.35 -2.37
C ARG A 29 45.97 50.56 -1.45
N PRO A 30 44.79 50.03 -1.79
CA PRO A 30 43.63 50.14 -0.92
C PRO A 30 43.95 49.48 0.42
N ASN A 31 43.91 50.25 1.50
CA ASN A 31 44.17 49.74 2.84
C ASN A 31 42.90 49.01 3.34
N LEU A 32 42.95 47.68 3.39
CA LEU A 32 41.82 46.85 3.85
C LEU A 32 41.63 46.87 5.37
N LYS A 33 42.67 47.18 6.15
CA LYS A 33 42.59 47.15 7.63
C LYS A 33 41.98 48.43 8.18
N ASN A 34 42.41 49.59 7.66
CA ASN A 34 41.88 50.91 8.02
C ASN A 34 41.54 51.66 6.72
N PRO A 35 40.28 51.62 6.26
CA PRO A 35 39.91 52.29 5.02
C PRO A 35 40.07 53.81 5.18
N LEU A 36 40.66 54.45 4.17
CA LEU A 36 40.80 55.91 4.19
C LEU A 36 39.42 56.58 4.10
N PRO A 37 39.22 57.72 4.78
CA PRO A 37 38.00 58.50 4.64
C PRO A 37 37.80 58.90 3.17
N MET A 38 36.56 58.84 2.72
CA MET A 38 36.20 59.08 1.33
C MET A 38 36.29 60.58 1.00
N HIS A 39 36.72 60.91 -0.22
CA HIS A 39 36.71 62.28 -0.72
C HIS A 39 35.29 62.87 -0.70
N TYR A 40 35.17 64.18 -0.46
CA TYR A 40 33.91 64.90 -0.23
C TYR A 40 32.79 64.56 -1.24
N ASN A 41 33.09 64.63 -2.55
CA ASN A 41 32.11 64.30 -3.60
C ASN A 41 31.61 62.85 -3.54
N ARG A 42 32.52 61.92 -3.22
CA ARG A 42 32.18 60.50 -3.08
C ARG A 42 31.29 60.31 -1.85
N LYS A 43 31.62 60.95 -0.72
CA LYS A 43 30.78 60.92 0.49
C LYS A 43 29.35 61.43 0.21
N ARG A 44 29.22 62.52 -0.55
CA ARG A 44 27.91 63.06 -0.94
C ARG A 44 27.11 62.09 -1.81
N LEU A 45 27.77 61.42 -2.75
CA LEU A 45 27.12 60.42 -3.61
C LEU A 45 26.62 59.23 -2.78
N PHE A 46 27.45 58.71 -1.87
CA PHE A 46 27.06 57.60 -1.01
C PHE A 46 25.87 57.95 -0.10
N ALA A 47 25.84 59.15 0.48
CA ALA A 47 24.72 59.60 1.31
C ALA A 47 23.39 59.68 0.52
N VAL A 48 23.45 60.05 -0.76
CA VAL A 48 22.27 60.06 -1.65
C VAL A 48 21.85 58.63 -2.04
N CYS A 49 22.81 57.72 -2.15
CA CYS A 49 22.57 56.32 -2.49
C CYS A 49 22.25 55.43 -1.27
N GLU A 50 22.14 55.98 -0.06
CA GLU A 50 21.70 55.22 1.10
C GLU A 50 20.26 54.72 0.84
N PRO A 51 19.99 53.40 0.95
CA PRO A 51 18.68 52.87 0.70
C PRO A 51 17.71 53.44 1.73
N VAL A 52 16.66 54.11 1.27
CA VAL A 52 15.57 54.56 2.14
C VAL A 52 14.69 53.32 2.41
N PRO A 53 14.71 52.74 3.63
CA PRO A 53 13.78 51.67 3.93
C PRO A 53 12.35 52.21 3.80
N PRO A 54 11.39 51.40 3.33
CA PRO A 54 10.00 51.84 3.31
C PRO A 54 9.61 52.28 4.72
N PRO A 55 8.89 53.40 4.89
CA PRO A 55 8.43 53.82 6.20
C PRO A 55 7.71 52.64 6.84
N ASN A 56 8.08 52.31 8.08
CA ASN A 56 7.42 51.27 8.85
C ASN A 56 5.92 51.59 8.87
N LYS A 57 5.15 50.98 7.98
CA LYS A 57 3.69 50.94 8.14
C LYS A 57 3.48 50.33 9.52
N PRO A 58 2.56 50.85 10.35
CA PRO A 58 2.18 50.11 11.54
C PRO A 58 1.72 48.75 11.02
N VAL A 59 2.55 47.73 11.26
CA VAL A 59 2.15 46.35 11.03
C VAL A 59 0.95 46.23 11.93
N CYS A 60 -0.26 46.10 11.36
CA CYS A 60 -1.43 45.87 12.18
C CYS A 60 -1.05 44.74 13.14
N ASP A 61 -1.13 44.96 14.47
CA ASP A 61 -0.74 43.95 15.46
C ASP A 61 -1.48 42.61 15.25
N ALA A 62 -2.55 42.62 14.46
CA ALA A 62 -3.20 41.44 13.89
C ALA A 62 -2.28 40.50 13.07
N MET A 63 -1.16 40.99 12.54
CA MET A 63 -0.16 40.19 11.78
C MET A 63 1.07 39.81 12.60
N LEU A 64 1.26 40.41 13.78
CA LEU A 64 2.39 40.15 14.69
C LEU A 64 2.02 39.27 15.87
N LYS A 65 0.73 38.97 16.09
CA LYS A 65 0.35 37.89 16.99
C LYS A 65 0.92 36.60 16.41
N PRO A 66 1.88 35.92 17.07
CA PRO A 66 2.09 34.51 16.75
C PRO A 66 0.70 33.89 16.88
N SER A 67 0.21 33.28 15.83
CA SER A 67 -1.02 32.51 15.95
C SER A 67 -0.82 31.60 17.15
N ASP A 68 -1.64 31.75 18.18
CA ASP A 68 -1.64 30.84 19.31
C ASP A 68 -2.06 29.49 18.74
N GLN A 69 -1.11 28.72 18.20
CA GLN A 69 -1.31 27.39 17.62
C GLN A 69 -1.80 26.39 18.68
N ASN A 70 -1.88 26.82 19.94
CA ASN A 70 -2.34 26.07 21.09
C ASN A 70 -3.71 26.53 21.61
N SER A 71 -4.27 27.62 21.08
CA SER A 71 -5.72 27.79 21.20
C SER A 71 -6.32 26.77 20.24
N VAL A 72 -6.81 25.67 20.80
CA VAL A 72 -7.79 24.81 20.15
C VAL A 72 -8.98 25.71 19.89
N SER A 73 -8.89 26.51 18.84
CA SER A 73 -10.03 27.12 18.22
C SER A 73 -10.95 25.95 17.98
N ILE A 74 -12.06 25.95 18.70
CA ILE A 74 -13.32 25.44 18.22
C ILE A 74 -13.51 26.20 16.90
N VAL A 75 -12.80 25.77 15.86
CA VAL A 75 -13.12 26.10 14.48
C VAL A 75 -14.51 25.55 14.42
N ASP A 76 -15.51 26.43 14.39
CA ASP A 76 -16.89 26.06 14.17
C ASP A 76 -16.85 25.03 13.04
N GLU A 77 -17.00 23.76 13.41
CA GLU A 77 -16.78 22.67 12.47
C GLU A 77 -17.80 22.93 11.39
N ASN A 78 -17.33 23.19 10.16
CA ASN A 78 -18.21 23.55 9.06
C ASN A 78 -19.39 22.57 9.09
N PRO A 79 -20.65 23.03 9.18
CA PRO A 79 -21.80 22.14 9.35
C PRO A 79 -21.87 21.08 8.24
N TYR A 80 -21.35 21.41 7.06
CA TYR A 80 -21.17 20.47 5.97
C TYR A 80 -20.15 19.35 6.28
N ALA A 81 -19.01 19.68 6.90
CA ALA A 81 -18.02 18.70 7.34
C ALA A 81 -18.58 17.76 8.42
N LEU A 82 -19.37 18.28 9.36
CA LEU A 82 -20.04 17.47 10.38
C LEU A 82 -21.09 16.54 9.75
N PHE A 83 -21.86 17.03 8.77
CA PHE A 83 -22.79 16.19 8.01
C PHE A 83 -22.06 15.07 7.26
N LEU A 84 -20.95 15.38 6.59
CA LEU A 84 -20.12 14.38 5.91
C LEU A 84 -19.50 13.38 6.90
N ALA A 85 -19.05 13.83 8.07
CA ALA A 85 -18.54 12.95 9.12
C ALA A 85 -19.64 11.99 9.61
N GLY A 86 -20.85 12.50 9.81
CA GLY A 86 -22.02 11.69 10.14
C GLY A 86 -22.37 10.68 9.05
N LYS A 87 -22.27 11.05 7.77
CA LYS A 87 -22.47 10.14 6.64
C LYS A 87 -21.41 9.03 6.64
N LEU A 88 -20.12 9.38 6.71
CA LEU A 88 -19.03 8.40 6.77
C LEU A 88 -19.23 7.41 7.92
N ARG A 89 -19.59 7.89 9.11
CA ARG A 89 -19.84 7.01 10.26
C ARG A 89 -20.97 5.99 10.00
N ARG A 90 -22.05 6.42 9.32
CA ARG A 90 -23.14 5.51 8.92
C ARG A 90 -22.65 4.48 7.92
N ASP A 91 -21.89 4.91 6.91
CA ASP A 91 -21.36 4.03 5.88
C ASP A 91 -20.39 2.99 6.48
N PHE A 92 -19.52 3.41 7.40
CA PHE A 92 -18.63 2.52 8.16
C PHE A 92 -19.38 1.52 9.04
N THR A 93 -20.55 1.87 9.55
CA THR A 93 -21.36 0.96 10.38
C THR A 93 -22.18 0.00 9.52
N LYS A 94 -22.60 0.44 8.33
CA LYS A 94 -23.42 -0.33 7.39
C LYS A 94 -22.61 -1.43 6.70
N HIS A 95 -21.34 -1.15 6.39
CA HIS A 95 -20.51 -2.03 5.57
C HIS A 95 -19.50 -2.82 6.42
N PRO A 96 -19.52 -4.16 6.38
CA PRO A 96 -18.59 -4.99 7.17
C PRO A 96 -17.17 -4.99 6.61
N MET A 97 -17.01 -4.63 5.32
CA MET A 97 -15.74 -4.62 4.61
C MET A 97 -15.51 -3.25 3.97
N ILE A 98 -14.37 -2.64 4.29
CA ILE A 98 -14.03 -1.29 3.85
C ILE A 98 -12.58 -1.27 3.38
N ALA A 99 -12.37 -0.95 2.12
CA ALA A 99 -11.04 -0.82 1.55
C ALA A 99 -10.58 0.64 1.58
N ILE A 100 -9.33 0.86 1.97
CA ILE A 100 -8.68 2.17 2.01
C ILE A 100 -7.72 2.26 0.84
N PHE A 101 -7.98 3.19 -0.07
CA PHE A 101 -7.17 3.41 -1.26
C PHE A 101 -6.45 4.75 -1.19
N HIS A 102 -5.19 4.75 -1.60
CA HIS A 102 -4.55 5.94 -2.13
C HIS A 102 -4.95 6.10 -3.59
N ILE A 103 -5.37 7.31 -3.95
CA ILE A 103 -5.73 7.63 -5.32
C ILE A 103 -4.55 8.32 -5.98
N ASP A 104 -3.98 7.67 -6.99
CA ASP A 104 -3.04 8.33 -7.89
C ASP A 104 -3.80 9.23 -8.89
N SER A 105 -3.10 10.02 -9.69
CA SER A 105 -3.72 10.87 -10.70
C SER A 105 -4.52 10.04 -11.70
N PHE A 106 -5.84 10.24 -11.74
CA PHE A 106 -6.75 9.56 -12.67
C PHE A 106 -7.61 10.58 -13.44
N THR A 107 -8.06 10.19 -14.62
CA THR A 107 -8.98 10.99 -15.44
C THR A 107 -10.44 10.60 -15.15
N GLY A 108 -11.39 11.53 -15.24
CA GLY A 108 -12.82 11.23 -15.02
C GLY A 108 -13.35 10.04 -15.85
N ARG A 109 -12.89 9.89 -17.10
CA ARG A 109 -13.22 8.74 -17.96
C ARG A 109 -12.79 7.39 -17.39
N GLU A 110 -11.67 7.36 -16.66
CA GLU A 110 -11.19 6.14 -16.01
C GLU A 110 -12.05 5.79 -14.80
N PHE A 111 -12.53 6.80 -14.07
CA PHE A 111 -13.46 6.60 -12.97
C PHE A 111 -14.80 6.04 -13.44
N ASP A 112 -15.35 6.56 -14.54
CA ASP A 112 -16.59 6.05 -15.11
C ASP A 112 -16.41 4.60 -15.55
N ARG A 113 -15.31 4.28 -16.22
CA ARG A 113 -14.96 2.90 -16.58
C ARG A 113 -14.90 2.02 -15.33
N ILE A 114 -14.27 2.50 -14.27
CA ILE A 114 -14.17 1.77 -13.01
C ILE A 114 -15.54 1.51 -12.41
N ARG A 115 -16.43 2.51 -12.40
CA ARG A 115 -17.80 2.37 -11.92
C ARG A 115 -18.60 1.35 -12.73
N LEU A 116 -18.49 1.39 -14.06
CA LEU A 116 -19.09 0.39 -14.96
C LEU A 116 -18.57 -1.01 -14.64
N MET A 117 -17.25 -1.16 -14.48
CA MET A 117 -16.65 -2.45 -14.14
C MET A 117 -17.11 -2.98 -12.77
N LEU A 118 -17.27 -2.13 -11.76
CA LEU A 118 -17.84 -2.53 -10.47
C LEU A 118 -19.26 -3.06 -10.62
N HIS A 119 -20.07 -2.36 -11.42
CA HIS A 119 -21.45 -2.73 -11.69
C HIS A 119 -21.53 -4.06 -12.47
N ASP A 120 -20.71 -4.24 -13.51
CA ASP A 120 -20.67 -5.45 -14.33
C ASP A 120 -20.33 -6.71 -13.54
N ASN A 121 -19.47 -6.56 -12.52
CA ASN A 121 -19.09 -7.67 -11.65
C ASN A 121 -20.11 -7.91 -10.52
N ASN A 122 -21.22 -7.16 -10.43
CA ASN A 122 -22.17 -7.20 -9.32
C ASN A 122 -21.53 -6.97 -7.93
N PHE A 123 -20.46 -6.17 -7.89
CA PHE A 123 -19.82 -5.82 -6.63
C PHE A 123 -20.39 -4.46 -6.19
N PRO A 124 -21.23 -4.40 -5.14
CA PRO A 124 -21.78 -3.16 -4.65
C PRO A 124 -20.70 -2.42 -3.85
N MET A 125 -19.70 -1.91 -4.55
CA MET A 125 -18.68 -1.05 -3.97
C MET A 125 -19.00 0.41 -4.22
N GLU A 126 -19.31 1.12 -3.14
CA GLU A 126 -19.45 2.56 -3.19
C GLU A 126 -18.08 3.19 -2.94
N ILE A 127 -17.50 3.81 -3.97
CA ILE A 127 -16.26 4.55 -3.84
C ILE A 127 -16.59 5.99 -3.46
N GLN A 128 -16.28 6.39 -2.23
CA GLN A 128 -16.32 7.79 -1.84
C GLN A 128 -14.96 8.43 -2.11
N GLN A 129 -14.95 9.35 -3.08
CA GLN A 129 -13.78 10.12 -3.42
C GLN A 129 -13.56 11.29 -2.44
N ARG A 130 -12.29 11.68 -2.30
CA ARG A 130 -11.84 12.94 -1.68
C ARG A 130 -12.36 13.13 -0.26
N VAL A 131 -12.05 12.19 0.62
CA VAL A 131 -12.29 12.39 2.05
C VAL A 131 -11.25 13.36 2.59
N ASN A 132 -11.71 14.49 3.11
CA ASN A 132 -10.84 15.49 3.74
C ASN A 132 -10.41 14.99 5.12
N ARG A 133 -9.12 15.13 5.46
CA ARG A 133 -8.56 14.81 6.78
C ARG A 133 -9.39 15.39 7.92
N GLN A 134 -9.92 16.61 7.78
CA GLN A 134 -10.76 17.24 8.80
C GLN A 134 -12.05 16.46 9.05
N VAL A 135 -12.71 16.01 7.97
CA VAL A 135 -13.94 15.22 8.04
C VAL A 135 -13.65 13.84 8.65
N THR A 136 -12.55 13.20 8.24
CA THR A 136 -12.11 11.91 8.79
C THR A 136 -11.78 12.01 10.28
N ALA A 137 -11.07 13.06 10.68
CA ALA A 137 -10.70 13.29 12.07
C ALA A 137 -11.95 13.50 12.94
N ALA A 138 -12.91 14.31 12.48
CA ALA A 138 -14.19 14.50 13.17
C ALA A 138 -15.01 13.20 13.24
N ALA A 139 -15.01 12.38 12.18
CA ALA A 139 -15.76 11.13 12.14
C ALA A 139 -15.19 10.05 13.08
N PHE A 140 -13.85 9.94 13.16
CA PHE A 140 -13.19 8.83 13.85
C PHE A 140 -12.69 9.14 15.26
N LYS A 141 -12.61 10.41 15.66
CA LYS A 141 -12.22 10.79 17.03
C LYS A 141 -13.17 10.14 18.04
N GLY A 142 -12.62 9.32 18.94
CA GLY A 142 -13.38 8.59 19.96
C GLY A 142 -14.09 7.32 19.47
N THR A 143 -13.79 6.83 18.27
CA THR A 143 -14.34 5.57 17.73
C THR A 143 -13.27 4.49 17.61
N LYS A 144 -13.69 3.25 17.32
CA LYS A 144 -12.80 2.09 17.05
C LYS A 144 -11.87 2.32 15.85
N TRP A 145 -12.17 3.31 15.01
CA TRP A 145 -11.46 3.61 13.76
C TRP A 145 -10.44 4.75 13.90
N ALA A 146 -10.12 5.19 15.11
CA ALA A 146 -9.08 6.19 15.35
C ALA A 146 -7.72 5.88 14.67
N PRO A 147 -7.26 4.62 14.54
CA PRO A 147 -6.00 4.31 13.86
C PRO A 147 -5.95 4.67 12.37
N ILE A 148 -7.10 4.94 11.74
CA ILE A 148 -7.20 5.24 10.31
C ILE A 148 -6.93 6.72 10.02
N ILE A 149 -7.08 7.60 11.01
CA ILE A 149 -6.85 9.05 10.88
C ILE A 149 -5.50 9.38 10.22
N PRO A 150 -4.35 8.82 10.66
CA PRO A 150 -3.06 9.10 10.02
C PRO A 150 -2.95 8.58 8.57
N LEU A 151 -3.70 7.55 8.20
CA LEU A 151 -3.70 7.02 6.83
C LEU A 151 -4.34 7.99 5.82
N CYS A 152 -5.19 8.90 6.30
CA CYS A 152 -5.93 9.88 5.49
C CYS A 152 -5.22 11.22 5.30
N GLU A 153 -3.88 11.27 5.37
CA GLU A 153 -3.12 12.50 5.14
C GLU A 153 -3.04 12.89 3.65
N SER A 154 -3.21 11.93 2.74
CA SER A 154 -3.11 12.11 1.29
C SER A 154 -4.47 12.04 0.59
N LYS A 155 -4.49 12.04 -0.76
CA LYS A 155 -5.69 11.80 -1.56
C LYS A 155 -6.19 10.36 -1.36
N THR A 156 -6.96 10.13 -0.31
CA THR A 156 -7.53 8.82 0.00
C THR A 156 -8.98 8.69 -0.45
N ALA A 157 -9.34 7.50 -0.92
CA ALA A 157 -10.72 7.07 -1.14
C ALA A 157 -11.03 5.88 -0.22
N PHE A 158 -12.29 5.78 0.18
CA PHE A 158 -12.83 4.57 0.79
C PHE A 158 -13.70 3.84 -0.22
N GLY A 159 -13.47 2.54 -0.35
CA GLY A 159 -14.37 1.62 -1.03
C GLY A 159 -15.18 0.85 0.01
N PHE A 160 -16.48 1.15 0.10
CA PHE A 160 -17.39 0.43 0.98
C PHE A 160 -17.95 -0.77 0.25
N CYS A 161 -17.80 -1.98 0.79
CA CYS A 161 -18.41 -3.16 0.23
C CYS A 161 -19.37 -3.83 1.22
N SER A 162 -20.53 -4.28 0.69
CA SER A 162 -21.48 -5.08 1.47
C SER A 162 -21.14 -6.57 1.48
N THR A 163 -20.38 -7.07 0.51
CA THR A 163 -19.98 -8.48 0.42
C THR A 163 -18.58 -8.67 1.00
N THR A 164 -18.35 -9.81 1.66
CA THR A 164 -17.10 -10.16 2.33
C THR A 164 -16.07 -10.84 1.41
N ASP A 165 -16.26 -10.76 0.09
CA ASP A 165 -15.44 -11.45 -0.90
C ASP A 165 -14.13 -10.70 -1.23
N VAL A 166 -13.10 -10.94 -0.41
CA VAL A 166 -11.77 -10.32 -0.57
C VAL A 166 -11.08 -10.74 -1.88
N SER A 167 -11.31 -11.98 -2.33
CA SER A 167 -10.70 -12.50 -3.57
C SER A 167 -11.17 -11.76 -4.82
N MET A 168 -12.44 -11.36 -4.83
CA MET A 168 -13.03 -10.57 -5.90
C MET A 168 -12.52 -9.14 -5.86
N LEU A 169 -12.42 -8.53 -4.67
CA LEU A 169 -11.81 -7.21 -4.52
C LEU A 169 -10.39 -7.18 -5.10
N MET A 170 -9.57 -8.19 -4.82
CA MET A 170 -8.19 -8.25 -5.35
C MET A 170 -8.14 -8.45 -6.86
N LYS A 171 -9.07 -9.19 -7.45
CA LYS A 171 -9.21 -9.27 -8.92
C LYS A 171 -9.59 -7.92 -9.53
N MET A 172 -10.42 -7.15 -8.85
CA MET A 172 -10.83 -5.81 -9.30
C MET A 172 -9.69 -4.81 -9.17
N LEU A 173 -8.94 -4.85 -8.07
CA LEU A 173 -7.78 -3.99 -7.84
C LEU A 173 -6.73 -4.15 -8.95
N LYS A 174 -6.48 -5.38 -9.42
CA LYS A 174 -5.56 -5.64 -10.54
C LYS A 174 -5.98 -4.95 -11.85
N LYS A 175 -7.29 -4.73 -12.05
CA LYS A 175 -7.81 -4.03 -13.24
C LYS A 175 -7.73 -2.50 -13.09
N MET A 176 -7.41 -2.00 -11.90
CA MET A 176 -7.48 -0.59 -11.52
C MET A 176 -6.17 -0.13 -10.88
N PRO A 177 -5.08 0.00 -11.66
CA PRO A 177 -3.77 0.36 -11.10
C PRO A 177 -3.72 1.75 -10.48
N ALA A 178 -4.62 2.66 -10.86
CA ALA A 178 -4.71 4.01 -10.30
C ALA A 178 -5.17 4.04 -8.82
N PHE A 179 -5.79 2.96 -8.34
CA PHE A 179 -6.17 2.80 -6.95
C PHE A 179 -5.16 1.89 -6.26
N ILE A 180 -4.38 2.47 -5.34
CA ILE A 180 -3.38 1.71 -4.59
C ILE A 180 -3.98 1.37 -3.23
N LEU A 181 -4.19 0.08 -2.95
CA LEU A 181 -4.68 -0.38 -1.66
C LEU A 181 -3.60 -0.15 -0.59
N ILE A 182 -3.92 0.66 0.41
CA ILE A 182 -3.07 0.87 1.61
C ILE A 182 -3.39 -0.20 2.66
N GLY A 183 -4.68 -0.47 2.85
CA GLY A 183 -5.16 -1.39 3.86
C GLY A 183 -6.65 -1.69 3.70
N LEU A 184 -7.07 -2.75 4.36
CA LEU A 184 -8.44 -3.24 4.36
C LEU A 184 -8.94 -3.31 5.80
N ILE A 185 -10.19 -2.91 6.01
CA ILE A 185 -10.90 -3.17 7.25
C ILE A 185 -11.85 -4.33 6.97
N TYR A 186 -11.65 -5.43 7.69
CA TYR A 186 -12.48 -6.62 7.61
C TYR A 186 -13.00 -6.92 9.02
N GLU A 187 -14.32 -6.94 9.22
CA GLU A 187 -14.95 -7.27 10.51
C GLU A 187 -14.37 -6.47 11.69
N ASN A 188 -14.15 -5.16 11.49
CA ASN A 188 -13.53 -4.23 12.47
C ASN A 188 -12.04 -4.45 12.77
N ARG A 189 -11.33 -5.29 12.02
CA ARG A 189 -9.87 -5.41 12.09
C ARG A 189 -9.24 -4.69 10.91
N LEU A 190 -8.22 -3.89 11.19
CA LEU A 190 -7.40 -3.26 10.17
C LEU A 190 -6.31 -4.24 9.74
N LEU A 191 -6.21 -4.44 8.44
CA LEU A 191 -5.31 -5.40 7.79
C LEU A 191 -4.43 -4.64 6.81
N HIS A 192 -3.14 -4.95 6.84
CA HIS A 192 -2.23 -4.42 5.84
C HIS A 192 -2.33 -5.20 4.53
N ARG A 193 -1.72 -4.69 3.46
CA ARG A 193 -1.74 -5.33 2.14
C ARG A 193 -1.26 -6.79 2.17
N ASP A 194 -0.19 -7.06 2.91
CA ASP A 194 0.36 -8.42 3.02
C ASP A 194 -0.62 -9.38 3.71
N ASP A 195 -1.33 -8.88 4.72
CA ASP A 195 -2.37 -9.64 5.43
C ASP A 195 -3.58 -9.88 4.54
N VAL A 196 -3.90 -8.94 3.64
CA VAL A 196 -4.97 -9.10 2.65
C VAL A 196 -4.62 -10.22 1.67
N ASP A 197 -3.38 -10.30 1.19
CA ASP A 197 -2.94 -11.38 0.31
C ASP A 197 -2.99 -12.74 1.02
N ASN A 198 -2.63 -12.79 2.30
CA ASN A 198 -2.76 -13.99 3.13
C ASN A 198 -4.23 -14.35 3.36
N LEU A 199 -5.10 -13.36 3.56
CA LEU A 199 -6.53 -13.57 3.70
C LEU A 199 -7.16 -14.07 2.42
N VAL A 200 -6.75 -13.62 1.23
CA VAL A 200 -7.27 -14.19 -0.02
C VAL A 200 -6.90 -15.67 -0.17
N LYS A 201 -5.71 -16.07 0.28
CA LYS A 201 -5.33 -17.49 0.31
C LYS A 201 -6.22 -18.28 1.28
N LEU A 202 -6.57 -17.68 2.42
CA LEU A 202 -7.32 -18.31 3.50
C LEU A 202 -8.85 -18.32 3.26
N SER A 203 -9.40 -17.21 2.75
CA SER A 203 -10.84 -16.96 2.59
C SER A 203 -11.48 -17.82 1.50
N ASN A 204 -10.69 -18.39 0.61
CA ASN A 204 -11.21 -19.23 -0.48
C ASN A 204 -11.91 -20.50 0.01
N ASN A 205 -11.81 -20.88 1.30
CA ASN A 205 -12.61 -21.99 1.85
C ASN A 205 -12.69 -21.98 3.39
N ILE A 206 -13.63 -21.19 3.95
CA ILE A 206 -13.96 -21.25 5.39
C ILE A 206 -14.33 -22.68 5.83
N VAL A 207 -15.02 -23.43 4.94
CA VAL A 207 -15.42 -24.82 5.17
C VAL A 207 -14.19 -25.72 5.33
N ASN A 208 -13.15 -25.52 4.53
CA ASN A 208 -11.92 -26.31 4.68
C ASN A 208 -11.16 -25.96 5.96
N LEU A 209 -11.24 -24.71 6.44
CA LEU A 209 -10.63 -24.36 7.73
C LEU A 209 -11.36 -25.02 8.89
N HIS A 210 -12.69 -25.08 8.83
CA HIS A 210 -13.47 -25.81 9.82
C HIS A 210 -13.18 -27.32 9.77
N SER A 211 -13.03 -27.91 8.58
CA SER A 211 -12.69 -29.34 8.44
C SER A 211 -11.24 -29.63 8.84
N GLN A 212 -10.30 -28.73 8.55
CA GLN A 212 -8.93 -28.84 9.00
C GLN A 212 -8.86 -28.75 10.52
N LEU A 213 -9.58 -27.80 11.13
CA LEU A 213 -9.66 -27.67 12.58
C LEU A 213 -10.22 -28.95 13.21
N SER A 214 -11.35 -29.47 12.72
CA SER A 214 -11.92 -30.73 13.24
C SER A 214 -10.98 -31.92 13.05
N THR A 215 -10.22 -31.97 11.94
CA THR A 215 -9.20 -33.00 11.70
C THR A 215 -8.02 -32.87 12.68
N THR A 216 -7.54 -31.64 12.95
CA THR A 216 -6.47 -31.40 13.92
C THR A 216 -6.88 -31.74 15.35
N LEU A 217 -8.15 -31.51 15.70
CA LEU A 217 -8.71 -31.95 16.99
C LEU A 217 -8.85 -33.48 17.08
N ASN A 218 -9.09 -34.17 15.97
CA ASN A 218 -9.15 -35.63 15.92
C ASN A 218 -7.77 -36.30 15.93
N LEU A 219 -6.70 -35.59 15.55
CA LEU A 219 -5.32 -36.09 15.52
C LEU A 219 -4.84 -36.73 16.85
N PRO A 220 -5.03 -36.09 18.04
CA PRO A 220 -4.63 -36.70 19.31
C PRO A 220 -5.41 -37.99 19.63
N ILE A 221 -6.69 -38.05 19.26
CA ILE A 221 -7.52 -39.25 19.42
C ILE A 221 -6.98 -40.36 18.53
N MET A 222 -6.69 -40.05 17.27
CA MET A 222 -6.09 -41.01 16.33
C MET A 222 -4.74 -41.51 16.84
N ASN A 223 -3.86 -40.63 17.31
CA ASN A 223 -2.56 -41.01 17.88
C ASN A 223 -2.71 -41.96 19.09
N LEU A 224 -3.66 -41.70 19.99
CA LEU A 224 -3.93 -42.58 21.13
C LEU A 224 -4.42 -43.95 20.64
N THR A 225 -5.42 -43.98 19.75
CA THR A 225 -5.94 -45.25 19.21
C THR A 225 -4.86 -46.03 18.46
N GLN A 226 -3.97 -45.35 17.72
CA GLN A 226 -2.84 -45.97 17.04
C GLN A 226 -1.86 -46.57 18.05
N ASN A 227 -1.51 -45.85 19.11
CA ASN A 227 -0.64 -46.37 20.17
C ASN A 227 -1.21 -47.62 20.84
N LEU A 228 -2.53 -47.68 21.07
CA LEU A 228 -3.19 -48.88 21.59
C LEU A 228 -3.29 -50.01 20.56
N MET A 229 -3.58 -49.69 19.30
CA MET A 229 -3.67 -50.67 18.22
C MET A 229 -2.31 -51.31 17.91
N ILE A 230 -1.19 -50.59 18.01
CA ILE A 230 0.15 -51.16 17.79
C ILE A 230 0.38 -52.38 18.70
N GLY A 231 0.00 -52.30 19.97
CA GLY A 231 0.10 -53.43 20.90
C GLY A 231 -0.76 -54.63 20.46
N GLN A 232 -1.99 -54.38 20.03
CA GLN A 232 -2.89 -55.44 19.55
C GLN A 232 -2.39 -56.07 18.25
N VAL A 233 -1.99 -55.24 17.28
CA VAL A 233 -1.51 -55.68 15.96
C VAL A 233 -0.21 -56.49 16.09
N THR A 234 0.71 -56.09 16.96
CA THR A 234 1.95 -56.86 17.20
C THR A 234 1.66 -58.26 17.75
N LEU A 235 0.76 -58.38 18.74
CA LEU A 235 0.37 -59.66 19.30
C LEU A 235 -0.35 -60.55 18.29
N THR A 236 -1.30 -59.99 17.53
CA THR A 236 -2.02 -60.76 16.49
C THR A 236 -1.07 -61.23 15.40
N ASN A 237 -0.08 -60.39 15.02
CA ASN A 237 0.92 -60.77 14.05
C ASN A 237 1.80 -61.91 14.59
N SER A 238 2.30 -61.81 15.82
CA SER A 238 3.07 -62.90 16.44
C SER A 238 2.28 -64.21 16.54
N LEU A 239 1.02 -64.15 16.97
CA LEU A 239 0.15 -65.34 17.03
C LEU A 239 -0.10 -65.93 15.63
N SER A 240 -0.36 -65.08 14.63
CA SER A 240 -0.55 -65.53 13.25
C SER A 240 0.72 -66.16 12.66
N SER A 241 1.90 -65.70 13.06
CA SER A 241 3.18 -66.31 12.70
C SER A 241 3.33 -67.67 13.37
N TYR A 242 2.97 -67.81 14.65
CA TYR A 242 2.99 -69.09 15.35
C TYR A 242 2.05 -70.13 14.74
N THR A 243 0.81 -69.74 14.42
CA THR A 243 -0.17 -70.67 13.82
C THR A 243 0.30 -71.11 12.42
N LYS A 244 0.82 -70.19 11.60
CA LYS A 244 1.40 -70.52 10.29
C LYS A 244 2.64 -71.42 10.40
N SER A 245 3.51 -71.15 11.37
CA SER A 245 4.66 -72.01 11.63
C SER A 245 4.24 -73.41 12.09
N GLN A 246 3.17 -73.51 12.90
CA GLN A 246 2.64 -74.79 13.36
C GLN A 246 2.05 -75.61 12.20
N GLU A 247 1.26 -75.00 11.31
CA GLU A 247 0.76 -75.64 10.08
C GLU A 247 1.90 -76.14 9.19
N SER A 248 2.96 -75.35 9.03
CA SER A 248 4.14 -75.77 8.25
C SER A 248 4.94 -76.91 8.91
N SER A 249 4.96 -76.97 10.25
CA SER A 249 5.60 -78.07 10.97
C SER A 249 4.78 -79.37 10.93
N SER A 250 3.45 -79.28 10.95
CA SER A 250 2.57 -80.44 10.78
C SER A 250 2.57 -81.00 9.35
N SER A 251 2.83 -80.17 8.32
CA SER A 251 3.04 -80.66 6.96
C SER A 251 4.42 -81.28 6.71
N SER A 252 5.39 -81.05 7.60
CA SER A 252 6.75 -81.62 7.49
C SER A 252 6.93 -82.95 8.24
N SER A 253 5.93 -83.38 9.02
CA SER A 253 5.95 -84.67 9.73
C SER A 253 5.17 -85.78 9.03
N ASP A 254 4.44 -85.48 7.95
CA ASP A 254 3.69 -86.45 7.14
C ASP A 254 3.98 -86.26 5.64
N SER A 255 5.19 -86.58 5.18
CA SER A 255 5.47 -86.84 3.75
C SER A 255 6.90 -87.35 3.50
N ASP A 256 7.17 -88.58 3.95
CA ASP A 256 8.10 -89.49 3.27
C ASP A 256 7.28 -90.70 2.78
N SER A 257 6.60 -90.56 1.64
CA SER A 257 6.17 -91.69 0.81
C SER A 257 5.73 -91.22 -0.58
N ASP A 258 6.43 -91.75 -1.58
CA ASP A 258 6.26 -91.70 -3.03
C ASP A 258 4.85 -91.48 -3.59
N SER A 259 4.76 -90.72 -4.69
CA SER A 259 4.26 -91.24 -5.99
C SER A 259 3.97 -90.10 -6.97
N SER A 260 4.64 -90.16 -8.11
CA SER A 260 4.33 -89.50 -9.39
C SER A 260 2.87 -89.63 -9.82
N SER A 261 2.29 -88.57 -10.39
CA SER A 261 1.55 -88.62 -11.67
C SER A 261 1.06 -87.24 -12.11
N ASP A 262 1.32 -86.94 -13.38
CA ASP A 262 0.84 -85.82 -14.18
C ASP A 262 -0.69 -85.73 -14.20
N SER A 263 -1.24 -84.51 -14.33
CA SER A 263 -2.32 -84.19 -15.28
C SER A 263 -2.64 -82.69 -15.32
N ASP A 264 -2.56 -82.14 -16.52
CA ASP A 264 -3.04 -80.83 -16.95
C ASP A 264 -4.52 -80.58 -16.62
N SER A 265 -4.88 -79.31 -16.37
CA SER A 265 -5.99 -78.66 -17.08
C SER A 265 -6.08 -77.16 -16.77
N ASP A 266 -6.09 -76.38 -17.85
CA ASP A 266 -6.50 -74.98 -17.91
C ASP A 266 -7.88 -74.75 -17.28
N THR A 267 -8.09 -73.57 -16.67
CA THR A 267 -9.26 -72.73 -17.02
C THR A 267 -9.09 -71.30 -16.52
N GLU A 268 -8.94 -70.44 -17.51
CA GLU A 268 -9.16 -69.00 -17.54
C GLU A 268 -10.55 -68.61 -17.00
N SER A 269 -10.63 -67.68 -16.04
CA SER A 269 -11.83 -66.82 -15.90
C SER A 269 -11.61 -65.51 -15.12
N LYS A 270 -11.84 -64.44 -15.88
CA LYS A 270 -12.10 -63.03 -15.56
C LYS A 270 -12.93 -62.75 -14.28
N LYS A 271 -12.55 -61.68 -13.56
CA LYS A 271 -13.43 -60.61 -13.02
C LYS A 271 -12.56 -59.50 -12.40
N LYS A 272 -12.51 -58.25 -12.91
CA LYS A 272 -13.39 -57.10 -12.57
C LYS A 272 -13.81 -57.14 -11.09
N ILE A 273 -13.37 -56.23 -10.21
CA ILE A 273 -13.46 -54.75 -10.21
C ILE A 273 -12.23 -54.19 -9.48
#